data_AF-A0A7X2SXU8-F1
#
_entry.id   AF-A0A7X2SXU8-F1
#
_cell.length_a   1.000
_cell.length_b   1.000
_cell.length_c   1.000
_cell.angle_alpha   90.00
_cell.angle_beta   90.00
_cell.angle_gamma   90.00
#
_symmetry.space_group_name_H-M   'P 1'
#
loop_
_entity.id
_entity.type
_entity.pdbx_description
1 polymer ?
#
loop_
_entity_poly.entity_id
_entity_poly.type
_entity_poly.pdbx_seq_one_letter_code
_entity_poly.pdbx_strand_id
1 'polypeptide(L)'
;TAISLQDTLDCKIDQWYASRCSGDVIKSGWSGQKQGKWDHSTAIELSNFNAQYCRGGKVLNLPRCGQSIIHNGWIEHCDNPGDLSNGQWIVDALSLEDCKNPLIAHNTRLNMRQTSLQSGSWIDNSMQGDRLLSIWEMGSTRVESYGVALDGSLKYNYITSRWRLENNTNQETWFDLGSLYSPTVGDSWEIEIFGQSQFSNGSGDKPLMDLIGDKTTGGRAMIHVQRKKDRSEASWSAEGSSPIVDVRYVAEHDTDVRIFVKLAGWTPSVAVLVKTTGKDRFVTGRCARVNAKMEKGNPPAGDATKRAPQRFSLHNGKAGVGANEQG
;
A
#
# COMPACT_ATOMS: atom_id res chain seq x y z
N THR A 1 15.88 35.89 -7.90
CA THR A 1 16.42 34.69 -7.23
C THR A 1 17.11 35.11 -5.95
N ALA A 2 16.94 34.40 -4.83
CA ALA A 2 17.60 34.73 -3.56
C ALA A 2 18.98 34.08 -3.45
N ILE A 3 19.08 32.75 -3.61
CA ILE A 3 20.35 32.01 -3.65
C ILE A 3 20.50 31.38 -5.04
N SER A 4 21.62 31.65 -5.71
CA SER A 4 21.94 31.07 -7.02
C SER A 4 23.32 30.41 -6.97
N LEU A 5 23.33 29.08 -7.03
CA LEU A 5 24.54 28.26 -7.08
C LEU A 5 24.75 27.71 -8.49
N GLN A 6 25.99 27.33 -8.80
CA GLN A 6 26.38 26.68 -10.06
C GLN A 6 27.38 25.57 -9.77
N ASP A 7 27.23 24.43 -10.46
CA ASP A 7 28.14 23.28 -10.34
C ASP A 7 28.32 22.82 -8.87
N THR A 8 27.21 22.77 -8.13
CA THR A 8 27.20 22.44 -6.70
C THR A 8 27.71 21.02 -6.45
N LEU A 9 28.78 20.89 -5.65
CA LEU A 9 29.30 19.61 -5.18
C LEU A 9 28.70 19.15 -3.84
N ASP A 10 28.48 20.09 -2.93
CA ASP A 10 27.85 19.91 -1.62
C ASP A 10 27.24 21.26 -1.21
N CYS A 11 26.02 21.24 -0.68
CA CYS A 11 25.34 22.44 -0.21
C CYS A 11 24.42 22.11 0.96
N LYS A 12 24.63 22.77 2.10
CA LYS A 12 23.76 22.68 3.27
C LYS A 12 23.09 24.01 3.53
N ILE A 13 21.76 24.02 3.56
CA ILE A 13 20.96 25.18 3.91
C ILE A 13 19.98 24.76 5.00
N ASP A 14 20.33 25.11 6.24
CA ASP A 14 19.54 24.85 7.45
C ASP A 14 18.89 26.14 7.96
N GLN A 15 17.72 26.03 8.59
CA GLN A 15 17.03 27.13 9.27
C GLN A 15 16.81 28.37 8.38
N TRP A 16 16.26 28.14 7.18
CA TRP A 16 15.97 29.22 6.25
C TRP A 16 14.47 29.46 6.09
N TYR A 17 14.13 30.74 5.90
CA TYR A 17 12.75 31.19 5.83
C TYR A 17 12.58 32.13 4.64
N ALA A 18 11.49 31.97 3.90
CA ALA A 18 11.15 32.82 2.76
C ALA A 18 9.73 33.36 2.92
N SER A 19 9.53 34.66 2.67
CA SER A 19 8.21 35.28 2.76
C SER A 19 8.00 36.24 1.61
N ARG A 20 6.88 36.07 0.89
CA ARG A 20 6.43 36.98 -0.19
C ARG A 20 7.48 37.20 -1.30
N CYS A 21 8.39 36.26 -1.50
CA CYS A 21 9.36 36.31 -2.59
C CYS A 21 8.65 36.15 -3.94
N SER A 22 9.01 37.00 -4.92
CA SER A 22 8.42 36.98 -6.26
C SER A 22 9.24 36.21 -7.31
N GLY A 23 10.53 36.01 -7.07
CA GLY A 23 11.43 35.20 -7.89
C GLY A 23 11.82 33.90 -7.19
N ASP A 24 12.75 33.15 -7.78
CA ASP A 24 13.20 31.88 -7.19
C ASP A 24 13.83 32.09 -5.80
N VAL A 25 13.65 31.14 -4.88
CA VAL A 25 14.30 31.21 -3.55
C VAL A 25 15.64 30.49 -3.59
N ILE A 26 15.62 29.16 -3.68
CA ILE A 26 16.84 28.34 -3.75
C ILE A 26 17.01 27.82 -5.18
N LYS A 27 18.08 28.24 -5.85
CA LYS A 27 18.40 27.80 -7.21
C LYS A 27 19.79 27.21 -7.30
N SER A 28 19.91 26.07 -7.97
CA SER A 28 21.19 25.48 -8.37
C SER A 28 21.11 25.07 -9.84
N GLY A 29 22.15 25.38 -10.61
CA GLY A 29 22.30 24.99 -12.01
C GLY A 29 23.67 24.41 -12.31
N TRP A 30 23.94 24.13 -13.58
CA TRP A 30 25.20 23.53 -14.03
C TRP A 30 25.79 24.28 -15.23
N SER A 31 27.11 24.23 -15.42
CA SER A 31 27.83 24.89 -16.50
C SER A 31 27.78 24.13 -17.83
N GLY A 32 27.53 22.82 -17.81
CA GLY A 32 27.56 21.97 -19.00
C GLY A 32 28.97 21.62 -19.46
N GLN A 33 30.00 21.86 -18.63
CA GLN A 33 31.37 21.48 -18.95
C GLN A 33 31.49 19.96 -19.08
N LYS A 34 31.88 19.51 -20.28
CA LYS A 34 32.07 18.08 -20.58
C LYS A 34 33.12 17.43 -19.68
N GLN A 35 34.20 18.15 -19.40
CA GLN A 35 35.22 17.72 -18.46
C GLN A 35 34.66 17.78 -17.04
N GLY A 36 34.68 16.66 -16.32
CA GLY A 36 34.04 16.54 -15.00
C GLY A 36 32.55 16.21 -15.03
N LYS A 37 31.91 16.20 -16.21
CA LYS A 37 30.47 15.96 -16.40
C LYS A 37 29.61 16.88 -15.52
N TRP A 38 29.84 18.19 -15.64
CA TRP A 38 29.08 19.22 -14.94
C TRP A 38 27.71 19.43 -15.61
N ASP A 39 26.85 18.43 -15.53
CA ASP A 39 25.50 18.39 -16.12
C ASP A 39 24.38 18.23 -15.07
N HIS A 40 24.76 18.31 -13.78
CA HIS A 40 23.91 18.10 -12.60
C HIS A 40 24.50 18.80 -11.36
N SER A 41 23.72 18.83 -10.28
CA SER A 41 24.15 19.26 -8.94
C SER A 41 24.20 18.07 -7.99
N THR A 42 25.01 18.14 -6.95
CA THR A 42 25.25 17.01 -6.02
C THR A 42 25.12 17.46 -4.57
N ALA A 43 24.59 16.55 -3.72
CA ALA A 43 24.56 16.67 -2.27
C ALA A 43 23.97 17.99 -1.74
N ILE A 44 22.76 18.32 -2.19
CA ILE A 44 21.98 19.41 -1.60
C ILE A 44 21.20 18.88 -0.40
N GLU A 45 21.42 19.46 0.77
CA GLU A 45 20.70 19.21 2.01
C GLU A 45 19.93 20.46 2.42
N LEU A 46 18.60 20.38 2.38
CA LEU A 46 17.70 21.43 2.84
C LEU A 46 17.00 20.98 4.11
N SER A 47 17.18 21.72 5.21
CA SER A 47 16.60 21.34 6.50
C SER A 47 15.95 22.50 7.25
N ASN A 48 14.91 22.17 8.02
CA ASN A 48 14.23 23.07 8.97
C ASN A 48 13.82 24.40 8.32
N PHE A 49 13.06 24.33 7.23
CA PHE A 49 12.70 25.51 6.45
C PHE A 49 11.20 25.78 6.39
N ASN A 50 10.86 27.05 6.17
CA ASN A 50 9.47 27.46 5.95
C ASN A 50 9.38 28.57 4.88
N ALA A 51 8.62 28.32 3.82
CA ALA A 51 8.37 29.27 2.73
C ALA A 51 6.89 29.64 2.66
N GLN A 52 6.59 30.94 2.73
CA GLN A 52 5.24 31.48 2.92
C GLN A 52 4.89 32.52 1.87
N TYR A 53 3.72 32.36 1.24
CA TYR A 53 3.16 33.35 0.31
C TYR A 53 4.08 33.75 -0.86
N CYS A 54 4.99 32.87 -1.31
CA CYS A 54 5.83 33.12 -2.48
C CYS A 54 5.02 32.95 -3.77
N ARG A 55 5.00 33.98 -4.64
CA ARG A 55 4.14 34.02 -5.84
C ARG A 55 4.98 34.38 -7.07
N GLY A 56 4.77 33.71 -8.20
CA GLY A 56 5.57 33.90 -9.42
C GLY A 56 6.71 32.90 -9.60
N GLY A 57 7.83 33.05 -8.88
CA GLY A 57 9.01 32.17 -8.98
C GLY A 57 8.83 30.78 -8.36
N LYS A 58 9.88 29.94 -8.44
CA LYS A 58 9.95 28.62 -7.78
C LYS A 58 10.61 28.73 -6.41
N VAL A 59 10.00 28.19 -5.35
CA VAL A 59 10.68 28.12 -4.04
C VAL A 59 11.95 27.28 -4.17
N LEU A 60 11.83 26.08 -4.75
CA LEU A 60 12.96 25.21 -5.05
C LEU A 60 13.15 25.15 -6.58
N ASN A 61 14.23 25.69 -7.12
CA ASN A 61 14.61 25.54 -8.52
C ASN A 61 15.87 24.66 -8.60
N LEU A 62 15.68 23.36 -8.34
CA LEU A 62 16.72 22.38 -8.07
C LEU A 62 16.60 21.11 -8.96
N PRO A 63 16.52 21.26 -10.30
CA PRO A 63 16.54 20.10 -11.18
C PRO A 63 17.91 19.39 -11.12
N ARG A 64 17.93 18.09 -11.45
CA ARG A 64 19.13 17.24 -11.55
C ARG A 64 20.00 17.23 -10.28
N CYS A 65 19.39 17.28 -9.11
CA CYS A 65 20.13 17.17 -7.85
C CYS A 65 20.29 15.70 -7.44
N GLY A 66 21.50 15.16 -7.52
CA GLY A 66 21.85 13.82 -7.07
C GLY A 66 22.17 13.76 -5.56
N GLN A 67 21.97 12.60 -4.93
CA GLN A 67 22.35 12.34 -3.53
C GLN A 67 21.87 13.41 -2.54
N SER A 68 20.66 13.94 -2.73
CA SER A 68 20.16 15.12 -2.03
C SER A 68 19.10 14.77 -0.98
N ILE A 69 18.85 15.69 -0.04
CA ILE A 69 18.03 15.47 1.15
C ILE A 69 17.15 16.70 1.43
N ILE A 70 15.88 16.45 1.76
CA ILE A 70 14.95 17.40 2.39
C ILE A 70 14.56 16.84 3.76
N HIS A 71 14.67 17.67 4.80
CA HIS A 71 14.31 17.29 6.17
C HIS A 71 13.51 18.38 6.89
N ASN A 72 12.29 18.08 7.31
CA ASN A 72 11.43 18.99 8.09
C ASN A 72 11.24 20.35 7.41
N GLY A 73 10.55 20.34 6.26
CA GLY A 73 10.35 21.51 5.42
C GLY A 73 8.88 21.84 5.20
N TRP A 74 8.55 23.13 5.17
CA TRP A 74 7.19 23.63 4.96
C TRP A 74 7.14 24.60 3.79
N ILE A 75 6.21 24.39 2.86
CA ILE A 75 5.91 25.33 1.77
C ILE A 75 4.40 25.57 1.76
N GLU A 76 4.01 26.80 2.06
CA GLU A 76 2.63 27.16 2.38
C GLU A 76 2.19 28.39 1.58
N HIS A 77 0.98 28.35 1.03
CA HIS A 77 0.37 29.45 0.27
C HIS A 77 1.25 29.96 -0.89
N CYS A 78 2.10 29.10 -1.45
CA CYS A 78 3.01 29.44 -2.54
C CYS A 78 2.43 29.03 -3.90
N ASP A 79 2.71 29.79 -4.96
CA ASP A 79 2.24 29.39 -6.31
C ASP A 79 2.95 28.14 -6.81
N ASN A 80 4.28 28.12 -6.69
CA ASN A 80 5.13 27.06 -7.23
C ASN A 80 6.09 26.55 -6.13
N PRO A 81 5.79 25.40 -5.50
CA PRO A 81 6.71 24.74 -4.58
C PRO A 81 8.09 24.51 -5.21
N GLY A 82 8.11 24.19 -6.50
CA GLY A 82 9.35 24.19 -7.27
C GLY A 82 9.49 23.02 -8.23
N ASP A 83 10.75 22.69 -8.49
CA ASP A 83 11.21 21.72 -9.47
C ASP A 83 12.42 20.97 -8.92
N LEU A 84 12.23 19.67 -8.72
CA LEU A 84 13.22 18.68 -8.30
C LEU A 84 13.45 17.63 -9.41
N SER A 85 12.99 17.89 -10.64
CA SER A 85 12.98 16.92 -11.74
C SER A 85 14.36 16.30 -11.99
N ASN A 86 14.38 15.03 -12.40
CA ASN A 86 15.60 14.26 -12.66
C ASN A 86 16.57 14.14 -11.46
N GLY A 87 16.08 14.38 -10.24
CA GLY A 87 16.88 14.30 -9.02
C GLY A 87 16.94 12.91 -8.37
N GLN A 88 17.61 12.85 -7.22
CA GLN A 88 17.58 11.75 -6.27
C GLN A 88 17.49 12.35 -4.87
N TRP A 89 16.35 12.14 -4.21
CA TRP A 89 16.02 12.81 -2.96
C TRP A 89 15.55 11.84 -1.89
N ILE A 90 16.15 11.94 -0.71
CA ILE A 90 15.50 11.52 0.53
C ILE A 90 14.64 12.69 1.02
N VAL A 91 13.36 12.45 1.30
CA VAL A 91 12.42 13.49 1.74
C VAL A 91 11.73 13.03 3.00
N ASP A 92 12.08 13.65 4.13
CA ASP A 92 11.48 13.37 5.43
C ASP A 92 10.71 14.59 5.93
N ALA A 93 9.42 14.40 6.25
CA ALA A 93 8.56 15.44 6.83
C ALA A 93 8.49 16.73 5.99
N LEU A 94 8.18 16.60 4.71
CA LEU A 94 7.85 17.73 3.83
C LEU A 94 6.34 18.02 3.87
N SER A 95 5.98 19.27 4.17
CA SER A 95 4.61 19.77 4.16
C SER A 95 4.38 20.73 2.99
N LEU A 96 3.37 20.45 2.17
CA LEU A 96 2.87 21.34 1.12
C LEU A 96 1.40 21.67 1.40
N GLU A 97 1.09 22.95 1.65
CA GLU A 97 -0.26 23.38 2.01
C GLU A 97 -0.71 24.58 1.18
N ASP A 98 -1.91 24.49 0.59
CA ASP A 98 -2.50 25.55 -0.24
C ASP A 98 -1.56 26.07 -1.35
N CYS A 99 -0.80 25.16 -1.95
CA CYS A 99 0.09 25.46 -3.05
C CYS A 99 -0.67 25.31 -4.38
N LYS A 100 -0.61 26.35 -5.22
CA LYS A 100 -1.43 26.41 -6.44
C LYS A 100 -1.06 25.32 -7.45
N ASN A 101 0.24 25.11 -7.65
CA ASN A 101 0.80 24.13 -8.57
C ASN A 101 1.53 23.03 -7.79
N PRO A 102 1.69 21.82 -8.37
CA PRO A 102 2.44 20.76 -7.72
C PRO A 102 3.92 21.10 -7.56
N LEU A 103 4.57 20.43 -6.60
CA LEU A 103 6.02 20.27 -6.65
C LEU A 103 6.36 19.36 -7.84
N ILE A 104 7.09 19.88 -8.82
CA ILE A 104 7.47 19.12 -10.01
C ILE A 104 8.63 18.19 -9.65
N ALA A 105 8.43 16.89 -9.80
CA ALA A 105 9.42 15.86 -9.52
C ALA A 105 9.50 14.86 -10.70
N HIS A 106 9.43 15.36 -11.93
CA HIS A 106 9.41 14.50 -13.10
C HIS A 106 10.69 13.68 -13.24
N ASN A 107 10.55 12.37 -13.46
CA ASN A 107 11.68 11.42 -13.55
C ASN A 107 12.61 11.47 -12.32
N THR A 108 12.09 11.86 -11.15
CA THR A 108 12.87 11.96 -9.92
C THR A 108 12.83 10.65 -9.15
N ARG A 109 13.96 10.30 -8.53
CA ARG A 109 14.10 9.12 -7.67
C ARG A 109 13.85 9.53 -6.22
N LEU A 110 12.58 9.51 -5.82
CA LEU A 110 12.16 9.92 -4.47
C LEU A 110 12.19 8.74 -3.50
N ASN A 111 12.71 8.96 -2.29
CA ASN A 111 12.55 8.07 -1.14
C ASN A 111 11.95 8.88 0.01
N MET A 112 10.65 8.70 0.27
CA MET A 112 9.87 9.64 1.07
C MET A 112 9.25 9.03 2.31
N ARG A 113 9.14 9.83 3.37
CA ARG A 113 8.41 9.52 4.60
C ARG A 113 7.67 10.75 5.14
N GLN A 114 6.47 10.52 5.64
CA GLN A 114 5.65 11.50 6.36
C GLN A 114 5.41 12.79 5.56
N THR A 115 5.01 12.64 4.29
CA THR A 115 4.67 13.80 3.44
C THR A 115 3.27 14.32 3.82
N SER A 116 3.16 15.60 4.21
CA SER A 116 1.86 16.25 4.48
C SER A 116 1.41 17.04 3.27
N LEU A 117 0.24 16.70 2.73
CA LEU A 117 -0.35 17.35 1.55
C LEU A 117 -1.77 17.83 1.90
N GLN A 118 -1.96 19.15 1.93
CA GLN A 118 -3.23 19.77 2.30
C GLN A 118 -3.75 20.72 1.21
N SER A 119 -5.07 20.97 1.23
CA SER A 119 -5.72 22.00 0.40
C SER A 119 -5.44 21.87 -1.11
N GLY A 120 -5.36 20.64 -1.61
CA GLY A 120 -5.13 20.36 -3.03
C GLY A 120 -3.65 20.36 -3.47
N SER A 121 -2.71 20.67 -2.57
CA SER A 121 -1.27 20.51 -2.84
C SER A 121 -0.93 19.04 -3.12
N TRP A 122 0.02 18.81 -4.02
CA TRP A 122 0.51 17.48 -4.36
C TRP A 122 1.91 17.53 -4.99
N ILE A 123 2.53 16.37 -5.15
CA ILE A 123 3.83 16.19 -5.81
C ILE A 123 3.60 15.47 -7.13
N ASP A 124 4.01 16.07 -8.25
CA ASP A 124 3.97 15.44 -9.56
C ASP A 124 5.25 14.65 -9.81
N ASN A 125 5.23 13.36 -9.45
CA ASN A 125 6.33 12.43 -9.67
C ASN A 125 6.15 11.59 -10.96
N SER A 126 5.46 12.13 -11.98
CA SER A 126 5.24 11.44 -13.25
C SER A 126 6.51 11.41 -14.14
N MET A 127 6.45 10.72 -15.27
CA MET A 127 7.55 10.63 -16.25
C MET A 127 7.43 11.65 -17.39
N GLN A 128 6.88 12.83 -17.10
CA GLN A 128 6.77 13.89 -18.10
C GLN A 128 8.14 14.52 -18.41
N GLY A 129 8.24 15.18 -19.57
CA GLY A 129 9.45 15.88 -20.00
C GLY A 129 10.65 14.97 -20.28
N ASP A 130 11.83 15.59 -20.37
CA ASP A 130 13.07 14.89 -20.70
C ASP A 130 13.64 14.16 -19.48
N ARG A 131 13.98 12.89 -19.69
CA ARG A 131 14.65 12.06 -18.70
C ARG A 131 16.17 12.16 -18.88
N LEU A 132 16.87 12.60 -17.83
CA LEU A 132 18.32 12.71 -17.77
C LEU A 132 18.99 11.33 -17.75
N LEU A 133 18.51 10.45 -16.88
CA LEU A 133 19.11 9.14 -16.63
C LEU A 133 18.44 8.03 -17.44
N SER A 134 19.05 6.84 -17.43
CA SER A 134 18.47 5.68 -18.10
C SER A 134 17.14 5.27 -17.45
N ILE A 135 16.31 4.54 -18.20
CA ILE A 135 15.05 3.99 -17.67
C ILE A 135 15.29 3.02 -16.50
N TRP A 136 16.45 2.37 -16.46
CA TRP A 136 16.80 1.41 -15.41
C TRP A 136 17.08 2.05 -14.06
N GLU A 137 17.34 3.37 -14.03
CA GLU A 137 17.54 4.12 -12.80
C GLU A 137 16.22 4.63 -12.20
N MET A 138 15.10 4.52 -12.93
CA MET A 138 13.83 5.10 -12.52
C MET A 138 13.14 4.28 -11.44
N GLY A 139 12.31 4.95 -10.65
CA GLY A 139 11.57 4.36 -9.54
C GLY A 139 11.58 5.29 -8.33
N SER A 140 10.58 5.14 -7.47
CA SER A 140 10.42 5.89 -6.22
C SER A 140 9.77 5.01 -5.17
N THR A 141 10.05 5.33 -3.91
CA THR A 141 9.48 4.63 -2.75
C THR A 141 8.86 5.63 -1.80
N ARG A 142 7.63 5.37 -1.38
CA ARG A 142 6.93 6.14 -0.35
C ARG A 142 6.61 5.22 0.82
N VAL A 143 7.14 5.55 1.98
CA VAL A 143 6.92 4.80 3.22
C VAL A 143 6.16 5.69 4.19
N GLU A 144 4.86 5.46 4.30
CA GLU A 144 3.95 6.28 5.09
C GLU A 144 3.34 5.45 6.23
N SER A 145 2.83 6.12 7.26
CA SER A 145 2.18 5.44 8.40
C SER A 145 0.98 4.59 7.98
N TYR A 146 0.34 4.95 6.87
CA TYR A 146 -0.86 4.30 6.34
C TYR A 146 -0.57 3.30 5.22
N GLY A 147 0.69 3.10 4.81
CA GLY A 147 1.04 2.14 3.77
C GLY A 147 2.39 2.41 3.10
N VAL A 148 2.78 1.50 2.20
CA VAL A 148 4.00 1.63 1.39
C VAL A 148 3.62 1.55 -0.09
N ALA A 149 4.10 2.51 -0.88
CA ALA A 149 4.01 2.48 -2.33
C ALA A 149 5.42 2.35 -2.91
N LEU A 150 5.65 1.33 -3.73
CA LEU A 150 6.94 0.98 -4.28
C LEU A 150 6.85 0.91 -5.80
N ASP A 151 7.48 1.86 -6.49
CA ASP A 151 7.60 1.86 -7.94
C ASP A 151 8.90 1.12 -8.34
N GLY A 152 8.98 -0.17 -7.96
CA GLY A 152 10.20 -0.98 -8.09
C GLY A 152 10.05 -2.41 -7.56
N SER A 153 11.18 -3.10 -7.37
CA SER A 153 11.20 -4.51 -6.96
C SER A 153 11.03 -4.72 -5.45
N LEU A 154 10.17 -5.66 -5.04
CA LEU A 154 10.05 -6.14 -3.66
C LEU A 154 10.63 -7.56 -3.52
N LYS A 155 11.44 -7.81 -2.48
CA LYS A 155 11.89 -9.15 -2.09
C LYS A 155 11.88 -9.31 -0.57
N TYR A 156 11.60 -10.51 -0.10
CA TYR A 156 11.58 -10.87 1.32
C TYR A 156 11.88 -12.37 1.48
N ASN A 157 12.32 -12.78 2.67
CA ASN A 157 12.62 -14.20 2.93
C ASN A 157 11.33 -15.03 3.02
N TYR A 158 10.32 -14.51 3.72
CA TYR A 158 8.99 -15.11 3.85
C TYR A 158 7.96 -14.01 4.14
N ILE A 159 6.69 -14.29 3.83
CA ILE A 159 5.55 -13.44 4.19
C ILE A 159 4.85 -14.02 5.42
N THR A 160 4.46 -13.16 6.35
CA THR A 160 3.67 -13.50 7.54
C THR A 160 2.52 -12.53 7.68
N SER A 161 1.55 -12.86 8.53
CA SER A 161 0.49 -11.94 8.91
C SER A 161 0.77 -11.24 10.24
N ARG A 162 0.23 -10.03 10.37
CA ARG A 162 0.04 -9.33 11.66
C ARG A 162 -0.88 -10.12 12.59
N TRP A 163 -1.80 -10.90 12.04
CA TRP A 163 -2.82 -11.64 12.78
C TRP A 163 -2.62 -13.15 12.62
N ARG A 164 -2.44 -13.83 13.74
CA ARG A 164 -2.37 -15.29 13.82
C ARG A 164 -3.51 -15.80 14.69
N LEU A 165 -4.27 -16.75 14.19
CA LEU A 165 -5.35 -17.41 14.94
C LEU A 165 -4.91 -18.82 15.34
N GLU A 166 -5.45 -19.30 16.45
CA GLU A 166 -5.13 -20.60 17.03
C GLU A 166 -6.41 -21.28 17.55
N ASN A 167 -6.54 -22.57 17.25
CA ASN A 167 -7.53 -23.47 17.81
C ASN A 167 -6.90 -24.82 18.18
N ASN A 168 -6.22 -24.88 19.32
CA ASN A 168 -5.65 -26.09 19.91
C ASN A 168 -6.68 -26.91 20.71
N THR A 169 -7.87 -27.10 20.14
CA THR A 169 -8.93 -27.93 20.71
C THR A 169 -9.49 -28.86 19.65
N ASN A 170 -10.12 -29.96 20.06
CA ASN A 170 -10.78 -30.86 19.12
C ASN A 170 -12.11 -30.30 18.58
N GLN A 171 -12.62 -29.19 19.12
CA GLN A 171 -13.87 -28.57 18.69
C GLN A 171 -13.60 -27.44 17.69
N GLU A 172 -14.50 -27.29 16.72
CA GLU A 172 -14.51 -26.14 15.82
C GLU A 172 -14.89 -24.86 16.57
N THR A 173 -14.24 -23.74 16.26
CA THR A 173 -14.45 -22.47 16.97
C THR A 173 -14.71 -21.32 16.00
N TRP A 174 -15.76 -20.53 16.23
CA TRP A 174 -16.03 -19.32 15.47
C TRP A 174 -15.10 -18.16 15.88
N PHE A 175 -14.56 -17.48 14.88
CA PHE A 175 -13.82 -16.24 15.00
C PHE A 175 -14.47 -15.15 14.17
N ASP A 176 -14.43 -13.94 14.69
CA ASP A 176 -14.75 -12.71 13.99
C ASP A 176 -13.46 -12.07 13.50
N LEU A 177 -13.27 -12.03 12.19
CA LEU A 177 -12.08 -11.41 11.59
C LEU A 177 -12.14 -9.89 11.67
N GLY A 178 -13.32 -9.30 11.85
CA GLY A 178 -13.57 -7.87 11.80
C GLY A 178 -14.35 -7.48 10.54
N SER A 179 -14.30 -6.18 10.19
CA SER A 179 -15.04 -5.63 9.06
C SER A 179 -14.15 -5.06 7.96
N LEU A 180 -14.55 -5.26 6.71
CA LEU A 180 -13.94 -4.65 5.53
C LEU A 180 -14.75 -3.42 5.13
N TYR A 181 -14.07 -2.31 4.88
CA TYR A 181 -14.67 -1.08 4.33
C TYR A 181 -14.30 -0.94 2.85
N SER A 182 -15.31 -0.95 1.97
CA SER A 182 -15.19 -0.91 0.51
C SER A 182 -15.66 0.44 -0.05
N PRO A 183 -14.76 1.38 -0.39
CA PRO A 183 -15.14 2.74 -0.76
C PRO A 183 -15.95 2.84 -2.07
N THR A 184 -15.78 1.90 -3.00
CA THR A 184 -16.39 1.90 -4.34
C THR A 184 -17.20 0.62 -4.56
N VAL A 185 -18.33 0.72 -5.27
CA VAL A 185 -19.09 -0.45 -5.75
C VAL A 185 -18.19 -1.26 -6.69
N GLY A 186 -18.17 -2.59 -6.51
CA GLY A 186 -17.32 -3.52 -7.27
C GLY A 186 -15.96 -3.80 -6.62
N ASP A 187 -15.57 -3.08 -5.57
CA ASP A 187 -14.35 -3.35 -4.82
C ASP A 187 -14.35 -4.81 -4.33
N SER A 188 -13.25 -5.51 -4.59
CA SER A 188 -13.08 -6.93 -4.35
C SER A 188 -11.96 -7.18 -3.34
N TRP A 189 -12.18 -8.15 -2.46
CA TRP A 189 -11.27 -8.56 -1.41
C TRP A 189 -11.05 -10.08 -1.49
N GLU A 190 -9.82 -10.48 -1.23
CA GLU A 190 -9.43 -11.88 -1.06
C GLU A 190 -8.73 -12.02 0.28
N ILE A 191 -9.32 -12.79 1.18
CA ILE A 191 -8.74 -13.12 2.49
C ILE A 191 -8.23 -14.56 2.43
N GLU A 192 -6.91 -14.73 2.49
CA GLU A 192 -6.25 -16.03 2.62
C GLU A 192 -6.05 -16.34 4.10
N ILE A 193 -6.62 -17.44 4.55
CA ILE A 193 -6.32 -18.07 5.84
C ILE A 193 -5.26 -19.14 5.57
N PHE A 194 -4.00 -18.74 5.65
CA PHE A 194 -2.84 -19.58 5.32
C PHE A 194 -2.45 -20.44 6.52
N GLY A 195 -2.37 -21.75 6.32
CA GLY A 195 -2.14 -22.74 7.36
C GLY A 195 -3.12 -23.89 7.24
N GLN A 196 -2.99 -24.90 8.10
CA GLN A 196 -3.76 -26.13 7.99
C GLN A 196 -4.42 -26.51 9.31
N SER A 197 -5.44 -27.36 9.23
CA SER A 197 -5.89 -28.15 10.36
C SER A 197 -5.02 -29.40 10.54
N GLN A 198 -5.07 -29.99 11.73
CA GLN A 198 -4.27 -31.13 12.18
C GLN A 198 -2.75 -30.87 12.14
N PHE A 199 -2.04 -31.55 13.05
CA PHE A 199 -0.57 -31.50 13.12
C PHE A 199 0.03 -32.84 13.59
N SER A 200 -0.76 -33.92 13.55
CA SER A 200 -0.26 -35.26 13.86
C SER A 200 0.64 -35.77 12.74
N ASN A 201 1.68 -36.52 13.09
CA ASN A 201 2.58 -37.18 12.13
C ASN A 201 1.84 -38.21 11.23
N GLY A 202 2.53 -38.64 10.17
CA GLY A 202 2.13 -39.75 9.31
C GLY A 202 1.37 -39.36 8.03
N SER A 203 1.47 -38.12 7.57
CA SER A 203 0.91 -37.68 6.28
C SER A 203 1.65 -38.28 5.06
N GLY A 204 2.84 -38.83 5.25
CA GLY A 204 3.60 -39.56 4.22
C GLY A 204 3.48 -41.08 4.29
N ASP A 205 2.78 -41.63 5.28
CA ASP A 205 2.77 -43.08 5.55
C ASP A 205 1.88 -43.85 4.55
N LYS A 206 0.90 -43.16 3.94
CA LYS A 206 -0.05 -43.74 2.98
C LYS A 206 -0.24 -42.79 1.80
N PRO A 207 -0.54 -43.31 0.60
CA PRO A 207 -0.97 -42.47 -0.51
C PRO A 207 -2.28 -41.74 -0.16
N LEU A 208 -2.42 -40.51 -0.65
CA LEU A 208 -3.63 -39.69 -0.49
C LEU A 208 -4.75 -40.26 -1.38
N MET A 209 -5.85 -40.73 -0.79
CA MET A 209 -7.00 -41.32 -1.51
C MET A 209 -8.23 -40.42 -1.44
N ASP A 210 -8.47 -39.78 -0.30
CA ASP A 210 -9.47 -38.73 -0.10
C ASP A 210 -8.79 -37.36 -0.08
N LEU A 211 -8.99 -36.59 -1.14
CA LEU A 211 -8.38 -35.26 -1.31
C LEU A 211 -8.82 -34.22 -0.25
N ILE A 212 -9.91 -34.48 0.50
CA ILE A 212 -10.45 -33.59 1.53
C ILE A 212 -10.21 -34.15 2.94
N GLY A 213 -10.52 -35.44 3.14
CA GLY A 213 -10.58 -36.07 4.47
C GLY A 213 -9.30 -36.74 4.96
N ASP A 214 -8.39 -37.13 4.05
CA ASP A 214 -7.18 -37.86 4.44
C ASP A 214 -6.11 -36.94 5.07
N LYS A 215 -5.14 -37.57 5.74
CA LYS A 215 -3.97 -36.89 6.29
C LYS A 215 -3.10 -36.31 5.17
N THR A 216 -3.04 -34.99 5.10
CA THR A 216 -2.17 -34.27 4.15
C THR A 216 -1.41 -33.15 4.85
N THR A 217 -0.25 -32.77 4.29
CA THR A 217 0.55 -31.62 4.74
C THR A 217 0.35 -30.44 3.80
N GLY A 218 0.11 -29.26 4.37
CA GLY A 218 -0.25 -28.05 3.66
C GLY A 218 -1.76 -27.83 3.62
N GLY A 219 -2.15 -26.56 3.60
CA GLY A 219 -3.54 -26.16 3.48
C GLY A 219 -3.71 -24.64 3.46
N ARG A 220 -4.88 -24.21 3.02
CA ARG A 220 -5.37 -22.83 3.16
C ARG A 220 -6.89 -22.78 2.96
N ALA A 221 -7.49 -21.65 3.33
CA ALA A 221 -8.81 -21.26 2.87
C ALA A 221 -8.77 -19.88 2.20
N MET A 222 -9.49 -19.72 1.09
CA MET A 222 -9.57 -18.48 0.33
C MET A 222 -11.00 -17.94 0.39
N ILE A 223 -11.18 -16.75 0.96
CA ILE A 223 -12.48 -16.11 1.10
C ILE A 223 -12.51 -14.90 0.17
N HIS A 224 -13.44 -14.91 -0.78
CA HIS A 224 -13.66 -13.82 -1.72
C HIS A 224 -14.87 -13.00 -1.26
N VAL A 225 -14.71 -11.68 -1.21
CA VAL A 225 -15.77 -10.74 -0.84
C VAL A 225 -15.82 -9.62 -1.86
N GLN A 226 -17.01 -9.24 -2.32
CA GLN A 226 -17.16 -8.11 -3.23
C GLN A 226 -18.32 -7.23 -2.81
N ARG A 227 -18.10 -5.92 -2.80
CA ARG A 227 -19.19 -4.95 -2.71
C ARG A 227 -19.99 -4.97 -4.00
N LYS A 228 -21.26 -5.35 -3.92
CA LYS A 228 -22.21 -5.39 -5.04
C LYS A 228 -22.87 -4.03 -5.22
N LYS A 229 -23.89 -3.97 -6.09
CA LYS A 229 -24.70 -2.76 -6.27
C LYS A 229 -25.29 -2.28 -4.95
N ASP A 230 -25.83 -3.24 -4.18
CA ASP A 230 -26.34 -3.05 -2.82
C ASP A 230 -25.59 -4.03 -1.91
N ARG A 231 -24.98 -3.54 -0.82
CA ARG A 231 -24.25 -4.36 0.16
C ARG A 231 -23.13 -5.22 -0.45
N SER A 232 -22.68 -6.25 0.27
CA SER A 232 -21.60 -7.15 -0.14
C SER A 232 -22.05 -8.60 -0.14
N GLU A 233 -21.38 -9.43 -0.92
CA GLU A 233 -21.53 -10.88 -0.94
C GLU A 233 -20.17 -11.56 -0.84
N ALA A 234 -20.16 -12.82 -0.37
CA ALA A 234 -18.96 -13.60 -0.21
C ALA A 234 -19.11 -15.03 -0.74
N SER A 235 -17.99 -15.66 -1.10
CA SER A 235 -17.83 -17.07 -1.48
C SER A 235 -16.45 -17.55 -1.03
N TRP A 236 -16.26 -18.83 -0.75
CA TRP A 236 -14.95 -19.32 -0.29
C TRP A 236 -14.59 -20.70 -0.83
N SER A 237 -13.29 -20.98 -0.91
CA SER A 237 -12.69 -22.25 -1.32
C SER A 237 -11.58 -22.67 -0.35
N ALA A 238 -11.05 -23.88 -0.52
CA ALA A 238 -9.98 -24.40 0.32
C ALA A 238 -9.04 -25.33 -0.48
N GLU A 239 -7.85 -25.54 0.10
CA GLU A 239 -6.86 -26.50 -0.38
C GLU A 239 -6.27 -27.29 0.80
N GLY A 240 -5.84 -28.52 0.52
CA GLY A 240 -5.19 -29.39 1.50
C GLY A 240 -6.06 -29.64 2.73
N SER A 241 -5.43 -29.75 3.91
CA SER A 241 -6.17 -29.86 5.16
C SER A 241 -6.67 -28.49 5.60
N SER A 242 -7.88 -28.13 5.14
CA SER A 242 -8.41 -26.79 5.30
C SER A 242 -8.45 -26.34 6.77
N PRO A 243 -7.99 -25.12 7.10
CA PRO A 243 -8.12 -24.56 8.44
C PRO A 243 -9.54 -24.07 8.75
N ILE A 244 -10.43 -23.97 7.75
CA ILE A 244 -11.78 -23.40 7.87
C ILE A 244 -12.83 -24.44 7.52
N VAL A 245 -13.88 -24.51 8.33
CA VAL A 245 -15.04 -25.39 8.11
C VAL A 245 -16.24 -24.64 7.55
N ASP A 246 -16.45 -23.39 7.97
CA ASP A 246 -17.57 -22.58 7.50
C ASP A 246 -17.23 -21.09 7.54
N VAL A 247 -17.90 -20.30 6.72
CA VAL A 247 -17.72 -18.86 6.63
C VAL A 247 -19.09 -18.18 6.62
N ARG A 248 -19.25 -17.15 7.43
CA ARG A 248 -20.45 -16.30 7.44
C ARG A 248 -20.08 -14.84 7.32
N TYR A 249 -20.98 -14.05 6.78
CA TYR A 249 -20.80 -12.61 6.63
C TYR A 249 -22.06 -11.84 6.98
N VAL A 250 -21.87 -10.60 7.42
CA VAL A 250 -22.94 -9.65 7.74
C VAL A 250 -22.65 -8.37 6.97
N ALA A 251 -23.57 -7.99 6.07
CA ALA A 251 -23.46 -6.78 5.26
C ALA A 251 -24.68 -5.89 5.52
N GLU A 252 -24.70 -5.20 6.66
CA GLU A 252 -25.80 -4.31 7.07
C GLU A 252 -25.79 -2.99 6.28
N HIS A 253 -24.60 -2.56 5.86
CA HIS A 253 -24.39 -1.33 5.09
C HIS A 253 -23.75 -1.62 3.73
N ASP A 254 -23.84 -0.67 2.80
CA ASP A 254 -23.27 -0.82 1.46
C ASP A 254 -21.75 -0.91 1.47
N THR A 255 -21.11 -0.16 2.36
CA THR A 255 -19.66 -0.04 2.42
C THR A 255 -19.00 -1.06 3.33
N ASP A 256 -19.73 -1.64 4.27
CA ASP A 256 -19.16 -2.40 5.37
C ASP A 256 -19.67 -3.84 5.37
N VAL A 257 -18.73 -4.78 5.47
CA VAL A 257 -19.02 -6.21 5.57
C VAL A 257 -18.17 -6.84 6.66
N ARG A 258 -18.81 -7.49 7.61
CA ARG A 258 -18.16 -8.21 8.72
C ARG A 258 -18.03 -9.69 8.37
N ILE A 259 -16.86 -10.27 8.61
CA ILE A 259 -16.52 -11.64 8.21
C ILE A 259 -16.26 -12.51 9.44
N PHE A 260 -16.92 -13.67 9.47
CA PHE A 260 -16.76 -14.70 10.49
C PHE A 260 -16.28 -15.99 9.86
N VAL A 261 -15.34 -16.66 10.51
CA VAL A 261 -14.81 -17.94 10.05
C VAL A 261 -14.91 -18.96 11.18
N LYS A 262 -15.27 -20.19 10.84
CA LYS A 262 -15.27 -21.32 11.76
C LYS A 262 -13.96 -22.07 11.58
N LEU A 263 -13.02 -21.87 12.51
CA LEU A 263 -11.74 -22.56 12.51
C LEU A 263 -11.97 -24.05 12.82
N ALA A 264 -11.34 -24.93 12.04
CA ALA A 264 -11.33 -26.36 12.27
C ALA A 264 -10.67 -26.71 13.62
N GLY A 265 -11.06 -27.84 14.20
CA GLY A 265 -10.37 -28.40 15.37
C GLY A 265 -8.90 -28.71 15.05
N TRP A 266 -8.04 -28.58 16.06
CA TRP A 266 -6.60 -28.81 15.95
C TRP A 266 -5.92 -27.98 14.86
N THR A 267 -6.24 -26.69 14.79
CA THR A 267 -5.61 -25.71 13.89
C THR A 267 -4.62 -24.88 14.69
N PRO A 268 -3.32 -25.23 14.71
CA PRO A 268 -2.37 -24.70 15.69
C PRO A 268 -1.91 -23.27 15.37
N SER A 269 -1.85 -22.90 14.10
CA SER A 269 -1.52 -21.54 13.68
C SER A 269 -1.98 -21.29 12.25
N VAL A 270 -2.74 -20.22 12.05
CA VAL A 270 -3.07 -19.71 10.71
C VAL A 270 -2.77 -18.23 10.61
N ALA A 271 -2.24 -17.80 9.46
CA ALA A 271 -1.96 -16.41 9.15
C ALA A 271 -3.08 -15.85 8.27
N VAL A 272 -3.55 -14.62 8.58
CA VAL A 272 -4.57 -13.94 7.78
C VAL A 272 -3.91 -12.95 6.81
N LEU A 273 -3.90 -13.26 5.52
CA LEU A 273 -3.34 -12.41 4.46
C LEU A 273 -4.48 -11.84 3.61
N VAL A 274 -4.35 -10.61 3.12
CA VAL A 274 -5.43 -9.92 2.41
C VAL A 274 -4.92 -9.28 1.13
N LYS A 275 -5.67 -9.44 0.04
CA LYS A 275 -5.53 -8.66 -1.20
C LYS A 275 -6.82 -7.86 -1.45
N THR A 276 -6.70 -6.71 -2.10
CA THR A 276 -7.86 -5.86 -2.40
C THR A 276 -7.67 -5.06 -3.68
N THR A 277 -8.78 -4.74 -4.34
CA THR A 277 -8.84 -3.76 -5.43
C THR A 277 -9.30 -2.38 -4.96
N GLY A 278 -9.68 -2.25 -3.68
CA GLY A 278 -10.16 -1.00 -3.11
C GLY A 278 -9.08 0.07 -3.08
N LYS A 279 -9.46 1.32 -3.34
CA LYS A 279 -8.54 2.47 -3.33
C LYS A 279 -7.95 2.67 -1.93
N ASP A 280 -6.63 2.72 -1.83
CA ASP A 280 -5.91 2.96 -0.56
C ASP A 280 -5.83 4.46 -0.20
N ARG A 281 -5.10 4.77 0.87
CA ARG A 281 -4.95 6.15 1.37
C ARG A 281 -4.06 7.03 0.49
N PHE A 282 -3.18 6.45 -0.33
CA PHE A 282 -2.40 7.21 -1.31
C PHE A 282 -3.29 7.76 -2.43
N VAL A 283 -4.41 7.07 -2.73
CA VAL A 283 -5.33 7.45 -3.80
C VAL A 283 -6.48 8.35 -3.33
N THR A 284 -7.02 8.13 -2.13
CA THR A 284 -8.19 8.89 -1.65
C THR A 284 -8.22 9.03 -0.12
N GLY A 285 -8.85 10.10 0.38
CA GLY A 285 -9.08 10.30 1.81
C GLY A 285 -10.04 9.28 2.43
N ARG A 286 -11.09 8.89 1.69
CA ARG A 286 -12.05 7.84 2.10
C ARG A 286 -11.63 6.50 1.49
N CYS A 287 -10.63 5.87 2.09
CA CYS A 287 -9.94 4.69 1.55
C CYS A 287 -10.48 3.36 2.09
N ALA A 288 -10.02 2.28 1.46
CA ALA A 288 -10.23 0.90 1.90
C ALA A 288 -9.65 0.66 3.30
N ARG A 289 -10.34 -0.15 4.12
CA ARG A 289 -9.89 -0.47 5.49
C ARG A 289 -10.20 -1.90 5.89
N VAL A 290 -9.28 -2.49 6.65
CA VAL A 290 -9.51 -3.73 7.43
C VAL A 290 -9.62 -3.32 8.89
N ASN A 291 -10.84 -3.23 9.41
CA ASN A 291 -11.08 -3.01 10.84
C ASN A 291 -11.00 -4.35 11.55
N ALA A 292 -9.77 -4.83 11.77
CA ALA A 292 -9.51 -6.15 12.30
C ALA A 292 -10.05 -6.31 13.73
N LYS A 293 -10.69 -7.45 13.99
CA LYS A 293 -11.07 -7.88 15.34
C LYS A 293 -10.26 -9.10 15.77
N MET A 294 -10.30 -10.18 14.97
CA MET A 294 -9.47 -11.39 15.14
C MET A 294 -9.67 -12.11 16.48
N GLU A 295 -10.92 -12.13 16.96
CA GLU A 295 -11.29 -12.67 18.27
C GLU A 295 -12.30 -13.80 18.13
N LYS A 296 -12.35 -14.69 19.13
CA LYS A 296 -13.42 -15.70 19.21
C LYS A 296 -14.77 -14.98 19.32
N GLY A 297 -15.72 -15.39 18.48
CA GLY A 297 -17.02 -14.75 18.44
C GLY A 297 -17.95 -15.42 17.45
N ASN A 298 -19.14 -15.77 17.91
CA ASN A 298 -20.16 -16.34 17.04
C ASN A 298 -20.70 -15.28 16.07
N PRO A 299 -21.00 -15.65 14.81
CA PRO A 299 -21.77 -14.79 13.93
C PRO A 299 -23.15 -14.51 14.56
N PRO A 300 -23.69 -13.28 14.43
CA PRO A 300 -24.98 -12.96 15.02
C PRO A 300 -26.10 -13.82 14.42
N ALA A 301 -27.17 -14.06 15.19
CA ALA A 301 -28.35 -14.74 14.69
C ALA A 301 -29.21 -13.80 13.82
N GLY A 302 -30.00 -14.36 12.91
CA GLY A 302 -30.96 -13.63 12.08
C GLY A 302 -30.59 -13.53 10.59
N ASP A 303 -31.51 -12.99 9.81
CA ASP A 303 -31.48 -13.00 8.34
C ASP A 303 -30.37 -12.14 7.72
N ALA A 304 -29.83 -11.19 8.48
CA ALA A 304 -28.70 -10.37 8.06
C ALA A 304 -27.40 -11.17 7.96
N THR A 305 -27.29 -12.27 8.71
CA THR A 305 -26.15 -13.17 8.69
C THR A 305 -26.31 -14.19 7.58
N LYS A 306 -25.47 -14.09 6.56
CA LYS A 306 -25.48 -14.99 5.41
C LYS A 306 -24.33 -15.98 5.50
N ARG A 307 -24.57 -17.22 5.09
CA ARG A 307 -23.51 -18.21 4.87
C ARG A 307 -22.83 -17.91 3.53
N ALA A 308 -21.50 -17.86 3.52
CA ALA A 308 -20.76 -17.76 2.27
C ALA A 308 -20.77 -19.14 1.58
N PRO A 309 -21.25 -19.25 0.33
CA PRO A 309 -21.21 -20.52 -0.40
C PRO A 309 -19.78 -21.05 -0.53
N GLN A 310 -19.61 -22.35 -0.29
CA GLN A 310 -18.34 -23.04 -0.50
C GLN A 310 -18.26 -23.46 -1.97
N ARG A 311 -17.43 -22.77 -2.74
CA ARG A 311 -17.30 -22.94 -4.19
C ARG A 311 -15.87 -22.69 -4.62
N PHE A 312 -15.39 -23.43 -5.60
CA PHE A 312 -14.16 -23.10 -6.31
C PHE A 312 -14.39 -23.19 -7.81
N SER A 313 -13.61 -22.41 -8.56
CA SER A 313 -13.66 -22.41 -10.01
C SER A 313 -12.27 -22.15 -10.57
N LEU A 314 -11.76 -23.09 -11.37
CA LEU A 314 -10.52 -22.97 -12.10
C LEU A 314 -10.81 -23.22 -13.58
N HIS A 315 -10.75 -22.17 -14.39
CA HIS A 315 -11.08 -22.25 -15.82
C HIS A 315 -10.28 -21.27 -16.65
N ASN A 316 -10.19 -21.51 -17.96
CA ASN A 316 -9.62 -20.58 -18.93
C ASN A 316 -10.67 -19.68 -19.63
N GLY A 317 -11.90 -19.65 -19.11
CA GLY A 317 -13.05 -18.95 -19.71
C GLY A 317 -13.84 -19.78 -20.72
N LYS A 318 -13.43 -21.03 -21.00
CA LYS A 318 -14.14 -21.98 -21.87
C LYS A 318 -14.31 -23.36 -21.22
N ALA A 319 -13.22 -23.92 -20.69
CA ALA A 319 -13.19 -25.20 -20.00
C ALA A 319 -12.53 -25.04 -18.62
N GLY A 320 -12.86 -25.92 -17.68
CA GLY A 320 -12.34 -25.87 -16.32
C GLY A 320 -12.92 -26.92 -15.40
N VAL A 321 -12.61 -26.80 -14.12
CA VAL A 321 -13.08 -27.64 -13.03
C VAL A 321 -13.56 -26.75 -11.87
N GLY A 322 -14.55 -27.24 -11.11
CA GLY A 322 -15.10 -26.53 -9.97
C GLY A 322 -15.96 -27.44 -9.10
N ALA A 323 -16.40 -26.90 -7.97
CA ALA A 323 -17.42 -27.50 -7.10
C ALA A 323 -18.39 -26.43 -6.61
N ASN A 324 -19.59 -26.84 -6.19
CA ASN A 324 -20.63 -25.97 -5.69
C ASN A 324 -20.97 -26.29 -4.22
N GLU A 325 -21.91 -25.54 -3.65
CA GLU A 325 -22.29 -25.63 -2.24
C GLU A 325 -23.11 -26.88 -1.85
N GLN A 326 -23.54 -27.69 -2.82
CA GLN A 326 -24.31 -28.91 -2.61
C GLN A 326 -23.43 -30.17 -2.41
N GLY A 327 -22.13 -30.05 -2.70
CA GLY A 327 -21.18 -31.16 -2.74
C GLY A 327 -20.87 -31.61 -4.17
#